data_AF-A0AAW8BD34-F1
#
_entry.id   AF-A0AAW8BD34-F1
#
_cell.length_a   1.000
_cell.length_b   1.000
_cell.length_c   1.000
_cell.angle_alpha   90.00
_cell.angle_beta   90.00
_cell.angle_gamma   90.00
#
_symmetry.space_group_name_H-M   'P 1'
#
loop_
_entity.id
_entity.type
_entity.pdbx_description
1 polymer ?
#
loop_
_entity_poly.entity_id
_entity_poly.type
_entity_poly.pdbx_seq_one_letter_code
_entity_poly.pdbx_strand_id
1 'polypeptide(L)'
;MQIYSDTFGRVIYLTISPQSIRLDLQDLSPDYEYERCATVTDVAAVCKALNCNYSDIEARFLLMLENQMTAFDLFTEFLDNHQIYFDYYSG
;
A
#
# COMPACT_ATOMS: atom_id res chain seq x y z
N MET A 1 -5.79 -4.88 -6.31
CA MET A 1 -5.38 -4.52 -7.68
C MET A 1 -3.88 -4.36 -7.74
N GLN A 2 -3.24 -4.66 -8.88
CA GLN A 2 -1.81 -4.40 -9.08
C GLN A 2 -1.61 -2.93 -9.43
N ILE A 3 -0.72 -2.23 -8.73
CA ILE A 3 -0.44 -0.80 -8.96
C ILE A 3 0.98 -0.53 -9.50
N TYR A 4 1.86 -1.54 -9.44
CA TYR A 4 3.20 -1.48 -9.98
C TYR A 4 3.69 -2.89 -10.35
N SER A 5 4.49 -2.97 -11.40
CA SER A 5 5.32 -4.14 -11.71
C SER A 5 6.53 -3.73 -12.55
N ASP A 6 7.65 -4.45 -12.41
CA ASP A 6 8.83 -4.27 -13.26
C ASP A 6 9.30 -5.56 -13.92
N THR A 7 10.37 -5.46 -14.73
CA THR A 7 10.98 -6.59 -15.43
C THR A 7 11.82 -7.50 -14.54
N PHE A 8 12.09 -7.11 -13.30
CA PHE A 8 12.89 -7.87 -12.34
C PHE A 8 12.05 -8.79 -11.45
N GLY A 9 10.72 -8.74 -11.59
CA GLY A 9 9.79 -9.58 -10.84
C GLY A 9 9.17 -8.87 -9.64
N ARG A 10 9.45 -7.58 -9.43
CA ARG A 10 8.79 -6.80 -8.39
C ARG A 10 7.35 -6.52 -8.79
N VAL A 11 6.43 -6.73 -7.86
CA VAL A 11 5.00 -6.42 -8.02
C VAL A 11 4.47 -5.80 -6.74
N ILE A 12 3.64 -4.78 -6.86
CA ILE A 12 2.95 -4.15 -5.71
C ILE A 12 1.45 -4.23 -5.91
N TYR A 13 0.76 -4.76 -4.91
CA TYR A 13 -0.70 -4.86 -4.88
C TYR A 13 -1.30 -3.97 -3.81
N LEU A 14 -2.38 -3.27 -4.16
CA LEU A 14 -3.21 -2.48 -3.26
C LEU A 14 -4.58 -3.15 -3.12
N THR A 15 -4.97 -3.45 -1.88
CA THR A 15 -6.29 -3.99 -1.54
C THR A 15 -7.01 -3.01 -0.63
N ILE A 16 -8.22 -2.61 -1.00
CA ILE A 16 -9.04 -1.65 -0.26
C ILE A 16 -10.39 -2.29 0.04
N SER A 17 -10.78 -2.25 1.31
CA SER A 17 -12.11 -2.61 1.77
C SER A 17 -12.55 -1.66 2.88
N PRO A 18 -13.84 -1.64 3.25
CA PRO A 18 -14.29 -0.82 4.38
C PRO A 18 -13.66 -1.24 5.72
N GLN A 19 -13.11 -2.45 5.80
CA GLN A 19 -12.49 -3.00 7.01
C GLN A 19 -10.98 -2.81 7.06
N SER A 20 -10.32 -2.71 5.91
CA SER A 20 -8.86 -2.63 5.86
C SER A 20 -8.34 -2.08 4.54
N ILE A 21 -7.18 -1.44 4.61
CA ILE A 21 -6.34 -1.12 3.45
C ILE A 21 -5.03 -1.88 3.61
N ARG A 22 -4.63 -2.62 2.58
CA ARG A 22 -3.42 -3.42 2.59
C ARG A 22 -2.59 -3.13 1.35
N LEU A 23 -1.29 -2.94 1.55
CA LEU A 23 -0.32 -2.92 0.47
C LEU A 23 0.61 -4.12 0.60
N ASP A 24 0.78 -4.86 -0.49
CA ASP A 24 1.69 -6.00 -0.60
C ASP A 24 2.81 -5.65 -1.57
N LEU A 25 4.05 -5.86 -1.16
CA LEU A 25 5.23 -5.81 -2.03
C LEU A 25 5.75 -7.24 -2.15
N GLN A 26 5.75 -7.75 -3.37
CA GLN A 26 6.32 -9.05 -3.70
C GLN A 26 7.51 -8.85 -4.64
N ASP A 27 8.63 -9.49 -4.33
CA ASP A 27 9.73 -9.66 -5.26
C ASP A 27 9.72 -11.12 -5.69
N LEU A 28 9.26 -11.38 -6.91
CA LEU A 28 9.07 -12.72 -7.48
C LEU A 28 10.23 -13.09 -8.41
N SER A 29 11.43 -12.60 -8.11
CA SER A 29 12.62 -12.90 -8.89
C SER A 29 12.94 -14.41 -8.79
N PRO A 30 13.39 -15.07 -9.86
CA PRO A 30 13.70 -16.51 -9.83
C PRO A 30 14.78 -16.90 -8.79
N ASP A 31 15.62 -15.94 -8.41
CA ASP A 31 16.75 -16.13 -7.50
C ASP A 31 16.40 -15.81 -6.04
N TYR A 32 15.30 -15.08 -5.80
CA TYR A 32 14.90 -14.61 -4.48
C TYR A 32 13.40 -14.26 -4.45
N GLU A 33 12.64 -14.98 -3.64
CA GLU A 33 11.25 -14.65 -3.31
C GLU A 33 11.21 -13.87 -2.00
N TYR A 34 10.52 -12.74 -2.01
CA TYR A 34 10.39 -11.85 -0.85
C TYR A 34 9.03 -11.21 -0.77
N GLU A 35 8.49 -11.08 0.44
CA GLU A 35 7.18 -10.45 0.65
C GLU A 35 7.18 -9.49 1.84
N ARG A 36 6.71 -8.26 1.61
CA ARG A 36 6.27 -7.34 2.67
C ARG A 36 4.79 -7.09 2.55
N CYS A 37 4.12 -6.92 3.68
CA CYS A 37 2.80 -6.31 3.70
C CYS A 37 2.65 -5.28 4.82
N ALA A 38 1.88 -4.24 4.53
CA ALA A 38 1.45 -3.23 5.49
C ALA A 38 -0.08 -3.18 5.47
N THR A 39 -0.72 -3.46 6.60
CA THR A 39 -2.18 -3.52 6.73
C THR A 39 -2.69 -2.52 7.76
N VAL A 40 -3.59 -1.65 7.33
CA VAL A 40 -4.30 -0.68 8.19
C VAL A 40 -5.74 -1.16 8.36
N THR A 41 -6.22 -1.23 9.59
CA THR A 41 -7.61 -1.55 9.90
C THR A 41 -8.45 -0.32 10.25
N ASP A 42 -7.81 0.79 10.66
CA ASP A 42 -8.48 2.08 10.85
C ASP A 42 -8.59 2.87 9.54
N VAL A 43 -9.52 2.42 8.69
CA VAL A 43 -9.81 3.07 7.39
C VAL A 43 -10.31 4.51 7.58
N ALA A 44 -10.97 4.81 8.70
CA ALA A 44 -11.46 6.15 8.99
C ALA A 44 -10.33 7.15 9.23
N ALA A 45 -9.26 6.73 9.92
CA ALA A 45 -8.04 7.54 10.07
C ALA A 45 -7.39 7.84 8.72
N VAL A 46 -7.37 6.87 7.80
CA VAL A 46 -6.84 7.07 6.43
C VAL A 46 -7.69 8.07 5.64
N CYS A 47 -9.03 7.93 5.64
CA CYS A 47 -9.93 8.92 5.04
C CYS A 47 -9.65 10.34 5.55
N LYS A 48 -9.48 10.48 6.87
CA LYS A 48 -9.19 11.77 7.52
C LYS A 48 -7.84 12.34 7.07
N ALA A 49 -6.80 11.51 7.01
CA ALA A 49 -5.46 11.92 6.57
C ALA A 49 -5.44 12.33 5.09
N LEU A 50 -6.17 11.62 4.22
CA LEU A 50 -6.33 11.97 2.80
C LEU A 50 -7.33 13.11 2.55
N ASN A 51 -8.04 13.56 3.59
CA ASN A 51 -9.15 14.52 3.50
C ASN A 51 -10.15 14.12 2.40
N CYS A 52 -10.62 12.87 2.43
CA CYS A 52 -11.54 12.33 1.45
C CYS A 52 -12.57 11.38 2.06
N ASN A 53 -13.62 11.04 1.29
CA ASN A 53 -14.54 9.98 1.67
C ASN A 53 -13.97 8.61 1.28
N TYR A 54 -14.54 7.55 1.85
CA TYR A 54 -14.14 6.18 1.52
C TYR A 54 -14.27 5.87 0.01
N SER A 55 -15.32 6.39 -0.63
CA SER A 55 -15.53 6.24 -2.09
C SER A 55 -14.37 6.75 -2.93
N ASP A 56 -13.57 7.68 -2.38
CA ASP A 56 -12.51 8.38 -3.10
C ASP A 56 -11.12 7.84 -2.72
N ILE A 57 -11.00 6.99 -1.69
CA ILE A 57 -9.71 6.48 -1.19
C ILE A 57 -8.91 5.84 -2.33
N GLU A 58 -9.56 5.00 -3.14
CA GLU A 58 -8.90 4.28 -4.23
C GLU A 58 -8.25 5.27 -5.20
N ALA A 59 -9.01 6.25 -5.68
CA ALA A 59 -8.51 7.29 -6.57
C ALA A 59 -7.36 8.10 -5.94
N ARG A 60 -7.46 8.41 -4.64
CA ARG A 60 -6.41 9.13 -3.91
C ARG A 60 -5.12 8.34 -3.82
N PHE A 61 -5.19 7.04 -3.52
CA PHE A 61 -4.01 6.20 -3.48
C PHE A 61 -3.41 5.96 -4.85
N LEU A 62 -4.21 5.74 -5.89
CA LEU A 62 -3.68 5.60 -7.24
C LEU A 62 -2.92 6.86 -7.68
N LEU A 63 -3.45 8.06 -7.41
CA LEU A 63 -2.73 9.31 -7.67
C LEU A 63 -1.38 9.41 -6.94
N MET A 64 -1.26 8.81 -5.75
CA MET A 64 -0.05 8.88 -4.92
C MET A 64 0.95 7.76 -5.22
N LEU A 65 0.47 6.57 -5.59
CA LEU A 65 1.24 5.32 -5.54
C LEU A 65 1.35 4.62 -6.90
N GLU A 66 0.44 4.87 -7.83
CA GLU A 66 0.41 4.12 -9.10
C GLU A 66 1.69 4.35 -9.90
N ASN A 67 2.23 3.26 -10.46
CA ASN A 67 3.47 3.21 -11.22
C ASN A 67 4.73 3.66 -10.45
N GLN A 68 4.67 3.80 -9.12
CA GLN A 68 5.84 4.09 -8.29
C GLN A 68 6.52 2.81 -7.82
N MET A 69 7.81 2.65 -8.15
CA MET A 69 8.63 1.54 -7.66
C MET A 69 8.72 1.51 -6.13
N THR A 70 8.62 2.70 -5.51
CA THR A 70 8.68 2.92 -4.06
C THR A 70 7.30 3.05 -3.43
N ALA A 71 6.22 2.62 -4.10
CA ALA A 71 4.85 2.76 -3.60
C ALA A 71 4.66 2.17 -2.19
N PHE A 72 5.36 1.08 -1.87
CA PHE A 72 5.32 0.50 -0.53
C PHE A 72 5.88 1.43 0.53
N ASP A 73 7.08 1.97 0.30
CA ASP A 73 7.73 2.90 1.24
C ASP A 73 6.90 4.19 1.38
N LEU A 74 6.43 4.76 0.26
CA LEU A 74 5.56 5.94 0.25
C LEU A 74 4.27 5.73 1.05
N PHE A 75 3.66 4.55 0.96
CA PHE A 75 2.48 4.21 1.75
C PHE A 75 2.80 4.14 3.24
N THR A 76 3.87 3.44 3.64
CA THR A 76 4.25 3.36 5.06
C THR A 76 4.67 4.71 5.64
N GLU A 77 5.40 5.52 4.87
CA GLU A 77 5.75 6.89 5.25
C GLU A 77 4.50 7.77 5.42
N PHE A 78 3.53 7.65 4.52
CA PHE A 78 2.25 8.35 4.66
C PHE A 78 1.56 7.99 5.99
N LEU A 79 1.53 6.70 6.36
CA LEU A 79 0.93 6.24 7.61
C LEU A 79 1.68 6.78 8.83
N ASP A 80 3.01 6.68 8.83
CA ASP A 80 3.87 7.17 9.91
C ASP A 80 3.73 8.69 10.11
N ASN A 81 3.73 9.46 9.02
CA ASN A 81 3.57 10.92 9.05
C ASN A 81 2.22 11.36 9.64
N HIS A 82 1.19 10.52 9.51
CA HIS A 82 -0.14 10.76 10.06
C HIS A 82 -0.40 10.01 11.38
N GLN A 83 0.62 9.32 11.92
CA GLN A 83 0.54 8.53 13.14
C GLN A 83 -0.56 7.45 13.07
N ILE A 84 -0.76 6.86 11.89
CA ILE A 84 -1.74 5.79 11.67
C ILE A 84 -1.05 4.46 11.95
N TYR A 85 -1.58 3.70 12.90
CA TYR A 85 -1.08 2.36 13.19
C TYR A 85 -1.36 1.40 12.02
N PHE A 86 -0.38 0.55 11.72
CA PHE A 86 -0.52 -0.54 10.76
C PHE A 86 0.25 -1.77 11.22
N ASP A 87 -0.27 -2.93 10.85
CA ASP A 87 0.43 -4.20 11.02
C ASP A 87 1.42 -4.38 9.86
N TYR A 88 2.67 -4.70 10.20
CA TYR A 88 3.76 -4.89 9.25
C TYR A 88 4.26 -6.34 9.28
N TYR A 89 4.42 -6.93 8.10
CA TYR A 89 5.06 -8.23 7.91
C TYR A 89 6.18 -8.13 6.88
N SER A 90 7.24 -8.90 7.10
CA SER A 90 8.38 -9.07 6.19
C SER A 90 8.84 -10.52 6.28
N GLY A 91 8.75 -11.26 5.18
CA GLY A 91 9.13 -12.66 5.05
C GLY A 91 10.21 -12.88 4.02
#